data_AF-A0A2A5XBT3-F1
#
_entry.id   AF-A0A2A5XBT3-F1
#
_cell.length_a   1.000
_cell.length_b   1.000
_cell.length_c   1.000
_cell.angle_alpha   90.00
_cell.angle_beta   90.00
_cell.angle_gamma   90.00
#
_symmetry.space_group_name_H-M   'P 1'
#
loop_
_entity.id
_entity.type
_entity.pdbx_description
1 polymer ?
#
loop_
_entity_poly.entity_id
_entity_poly.type
_entity_poly.pdbx_seq_one_letter_code
_entity_poly.pdbx_strand_id
1 'polypeptide(L)'
;MEIKSPFNLQNWINNNRHLLKPPVGNKNLYVESGDYIVMIVAGPNARKDYHYNETEELFYQIEGDIVVKTQQDGKLVEYDIKEGEM
;
A
#
# COMPACT_ATOMS: atom_id res chain seq x y z
N MET A 1 24.82 -2.05 10.84
CA MET A 1 23.84 -1.91 9.75
C MET A 1 23.89 -0.45 9.31
N GLU A 2 24.13 -0.18 8.02
CA GLU A 2 24.25 1.19 7.52
C GLU A 2 22.84 1.76 7.32
N ILE A 3 22.56 2.91 7.92
CA ILE A 3 21.28 3.60 7.75
C ILE A 3 21.30 4.28 6.39
N LYS A 4 20.37 3.92 5.50
CA LYS A 4 20.26 4.55 4.19
C LYS A 4 19.91 6.03 4.34
N SER A 5 20.50 6.86 3.47
CA SER A 5 20.15 8.29 3.41
C SER A 5 18.66 8.47 3.04
N PRO A 6 18.02 9.53 3.54
CA PRO A 6 16.65 9.85 3.15
C PRO A 6 16.57 10.13 1.64
N PHE A 7 15.40 9.89 1.06
CA PHE A 7 15.12 10.16 -0.34
C PHE A 7 13.75 10.85 -0.50
N ASN A 8 13.54 11.51 -1.65
CA ASN A 8 12.26 12.11 -1.96
C ASN A 8 11.29 11.03 -2.45
N LEU A 9 10.21 10.80 -1.68
CA LEU A 9 9.23 9.76 -1.99
C LEU A 9 8.51 10.00 -3.32
N GLN A 10 8.13 11.24 -3.64
CA GLN A 10 7.40 11.53 -4.87
C GLN A 10 8.25 11.25 -6.12
N ASN A 11 9.54 11.60 -6.08
CA ASN A 11 10.48 11.27 -7.15
C ASN A 11 10.63 9.74 -7.29
N TRP A 12 10.69 9.02 -6.18
CA TRP A 12 10.73 7.56 -6.21
C TRP A 12 9.46 6.98 -6.86
N ILE A 13 8.28 7.46 -6.47
CA ILE A 13 6.99 7.04 -7.05
C ILE A 13 7.00 7.30 -8.55
N ASN A 14 7.33 8.52 -8.99
CA ASN A 14 7.39 8.91 -10.39
C ASN A 14 8.32 8.00 -11.20
N ASN A 15 9.52 7.72 -10.68
CA ASN A 15 10.48 6.84 -11.34
C ASN A 15 10.00 5.38 -11.40
N ASN A 16 9.15 4.94 -10.47
CA ASN A 16 8.65 3.56 -10.39
C ASN A 16 7.21 3.39 -10.93
N ARG A 17 6.55 4.44 -11.46
CA ARG A 17 5.18 4.38 -12.00
C ARG A 17 4.94 3.23 -12.97
N HIS A 18 5.96 2.90 -13.77
CA HIS A 18 5.89 1.81 -14.74
C HIS A 18 5.73 0.41 -14.12
N LEU A 19 6.06 0.24 -12.83
CA LEU A 19 5.86 -0.98 -12.05
C LEU A 19 4.57 -0.93 -11.21
N LEU A 20 4.10 0.28 -10.91
CA LEU A 20 2.89 0.57 -10.14
C LEU A 20 1.63 0.52 -11.03
N LYS A 21 1.54 -0.53 -11.84
CA LYS A 21 0.42 -0.82 -12.74
C LYS A 21 0.30 -2.34 -12.93
N PRO A 22 -0.83 -2.84 -13.46
CA PRO A 22 -0.98 -4.27 -13.76
C PRO A 22 0.16 -4.80 -14.65
N PRO A 23 0.64 -6.05 -14.42
CA PRO A 23 0.07 -7.05 -13.52
C PRO A 23 0.59 -7.02 -12.07
N VAL A 24 1.58 -6.18 -11.73
CA VAL A 24 2.23 -6.20 -10.41
C VAL A 24 1.55 -5.23 -9.43
N GLY A 25 1.43 -3.95 -9.80
CA GLY A 25 0.64 -2.96 -9.07
C GLY A 25 1.18 -2.55 -7.69
N ASN A 26 2.27 -3.13 -7.18
CA ASN A 26 2.88 -2.73 -5.92
C ASN A 26 4.40 -2.90 -5.94
N LYS A 27 5.10 -2.19 -5.04
CA LYS A 27 6.55 -2.32 -4.86
C LYS A 27 7.00 -1.92 -3.46
N ASN A 28 7.86 -2.74 -2.86
CA ASN A 28 8.51 -2.44 -1.58
C ASN A 28 9.53 -1.31 -1.72
N LEU A 29 9.56 -0.39 -0.75
CA LEU A 29 10.60 0.64 -0.63
C LEU A 29 11.93 0.05 -0.16
N TYR A 30 11.85 -0.93 0.75
CA TYR A 30 13.00 -1.62 1.33
C TYR A 30 12.86 -3.13 1.12
N VAL A 31 13.85 -3.75 0.48
CA VAL A 31 13.83 -5.20 0.17
C VAL A 31 14.28 -6.03 1.37
N GLU A 32 15.17 -5.49 2.20
CA GLU A 32 15.75 -6.16 3.36
C GLU A 32 15.20 -5.60 4.68
N SER A 33 13.88 -5.44 4.76
CA SER A 33 13.24 -4.91 5.96
C SER A 33 12.78 -6.04 6.88
N GLY A 34 13.50 -6.24 7.99
CA GLY A 34 13.17 -7.25 9.01
C GLY A 34 11.97 -6.85 9.89
N ASP A 35 11.82 -5.55 10.19
CA ASP A 35 10.84 -5.10 11.19
C ASP A 35 9.57 -4.47 10.58
N TYR A 36 9.69 -3.81 9.42
CA TYR A 36 8.57 -3.10 8.78
C TYR A 36 8.55 -3.31 7.28
N ILE A 37 7.46 -3.84 6.74
CA ILE A 37 7.25 -3.89 5.30
C ILE A 37 6.60 -2.58 4.86
N VAL A 38 7.36 -1.75 4.14
CA VAL A 38 6.84 -0.49 3.59
C VAL A 38 6.74 -0.61 2.08
N MET A 39 5.52 -0.44 1.55
CA MET A 39 5.23 -0.61 0.13
C MET A 39 4.39 0.55 -0.44
N ILE A 40 4.58 0.80 -1.73
CA ILE A 40 3.68 1.64 -2.54
C ILE A 40 2.80 0.71 -3.36
N VAL A 41 1.49 0.89 -3.25
CA VAL A 41 0.47 0.10 -3.96
C VAL A 41 -0.34 1.05 -4.85
N ALA A 42 -0.65 0.61 -6.06
CA ALA A 42 -1.37 1.39 -7.05
C ALA A 42 -2.40 0.54 -7.81
N GLY A 43 -3.33 1.25 -8.46
CA GLY A 43 -4.40 0.67 -9.25
C GLY A 43 -4.19 0.74 -10.77
N PRO A 44 -5.20 0.29 -11.55
CA PRO A 44 -6.41 -0.37 -11.06
C PRO A 44 -6.12 -1.80 -10.61
N ASN A 45 -6.58 -2.16 -9.41
CA ASN A 45 -6.50 -3.53 -8.90
C ASN A 45 -7.70 -3.80 -7.98
N ALA A 46 -8.39 -4.91 -8.22
CA ALA A 46 -9.49 -5.36 -7.39
C ALA A 46 -9.44 -6.89 -7.30
N ARG A 47 -9.59 -7.43 -6.10
CA ARG A 47 -9.54 -8.87 -5.86
C ARG A 47 -10.72 -9.33 -5.00
N LYS A 48 -10.94 -10.65 -4.97
CA LYS A 48 -12.03 -11.30 -4.22
C LYS A 48 -11.56 -11.93 -2.91
N ASP A 49 -10.26 -12.10 -2.73
CA ASP A 49 -9.65 -12.61 -1.51
C ASP A 49 -9.62 -11.54 -0.41
N TYR A 50 -9.64 -12.02 0.84
CA TYR A 50 -9.37 -11.20 2.02
C TYR A 50 -7.99 -11.57 2.56
N HIS A 51 -7.20 -10.56 2.89
CA HIS A 51 -5.95 -10.75 3.60
C HIS A 51 -6.24 -10.90 5.09
N TYR A 52 -5.72 -11.96 5.72
CA TYR A 52 -5.70 -12.11 7.15
C TYR A 52 -4.26 -11.86 7.63
N ASN A 53 -4.09 -10.85 8.46
CA ASN A 53 -2.81 -10.50 9.05
C ASN A 53 -2.94 -10.51 10.58
N GLU A 54 -1.95 -11.07 11.26
CA GLU A 54 -1.93 -11.13 12.73
C GLU A 54 -1.48 -9.79 13.36
N THR A 55 -0.92 -8.90 12.53
CA THR A 55 -0.46 -7.57 12.93
C THR A 55 -1.27 -6.46 12.25
N GLU A 56 -1.17 -5.26 12.80
CA GLU A 56 -1.76 -4.05 12.22
C GLU A 56 -1.20 -3.75 10.82
N GLU A 57 -2.02 -3.14 9.98
CA GLU A 57 -1.63 -2.57 8.69
C GLU A 57 -2.00 -1.08 8.68
N LEU A 58 -1.07 -0.23 8.24
CA LEU A 58 -1.28 1.21 8.13
C LEU A 58 -1.36 1.60 6.65
N PHE A 59 -2.37 2.40 6.30
CA PHE A 59 -2.59 2.90 4.96
C PHE A 59 -2.47 4.42 4.96
N TYR A 60 -1.69 4.98 4.05
CA TYR A 60 -1.69 6.42 3.77
C TYR A 60 -1.89 6.63 2.28
N GLN A 61 -3.00 7.28 1.92
CA GLN A 61 -3.44 7.36 0.54
C GLN A 61 -2.83 8.59 -0.14
N ILE A 62 -1.67 8.40 -0.80
CA ILE A 62 -0.89 9.50 -1.37
C ILE A 62 -1.56 10.14 -2.60
N GLU A 63 -2.20 9.35 -3.45
CA GLU A 63 -2.80 9.81 -4.71
C GLU A 63 -4.03 8.98 -5.09
N GLY A 64 -5.12 9.67 -5.44
CA GLY A 64 -6.42 9.07 -5.75
C GLY A 64 -7.11 8.48 -4.52
N ASP A 65 -8.20 7.74 -4.75
CA ASP A 65 -9.03 7.15 -3.70
C ASP A 65 -8.95 5.62 -3.72
N ILE A 66 -9.12 5.00 -2.56
CA ILE A 66 -9.28 3.55 -2.42
C ILE A 66 -10.48 3.19 -1.52
N VAL A 67 -10.89 1.93 -1.61
CA VAL A 67 -11.84 1.31 -0.69
C VAL A 67 -11.20 0.09 -0.06
N VAL A 68 -11.10 0.07 1.26
CA VAL A 68 -10.68 -1.11 2.02
C VAL A 68 -11.93 -1.84 2.50
N LYS A 69 -12.02 -3.14 2.18
CA LYS A 69 -13.15 -3.99 2.59
C LYS A 69 -12.68 -4.94 3.68
N THR A 70 -13.43 -4.99 4.78
CA THR A 70 -13.16 -5.89 5.91
C THR A 70 -14.36 -6.78 6.19
N GLN A 71 -14.13 -7.87 6.92
CA GLN A 71 -15.20 -8.72 7.47
C GLN A 71 -15.26 -8.52 8.99
N GLN A 72 -16.39 -8.04 9.48
CA GLN A 72 -16.64 -7.78 10.90
C GLN A 72 -17.97 -8.42 11.28
N ASP A 73 -17.96 -9.30 12.28
CA ASP A 73 -19.14 -10.04 12.75
C ASP A 73 -19.95 -10.72 11.62
N GLY A 74 -19.23 -11.26 10.62
CA GLY A 74 -19.82 -11.93 9.45
C GLY A 74 -20.44 -10.98 8.41
N LYS A 75 -20.17 -9.67 8.50
CA LYS A 75 -20.64 -8.65 7.56
C LYS A 75 -19.49 -7.95 6.87
N LEU A 76 -19.70 -7.61 5.60
CA LEU A 76 -18.79 -6.77 4.83
C LEU A 76 -18.93 -5.31 5.29
N VAL A 77 -17.80 -4.71 5.67
CA VAL A 77 -17.68 -3.29 6.02
C VAL A 77 -16.70 -2.63 5.06
N GLU A 78 -17.09 -1.50 4.48
CA GLU A 78 -16.26 -0.74 3.53
C GLU A 78 -15.78 0.55 4.19
N TYR A 79 -14.51 0.87 3.95
CA TYR A 79 -13.86 2.11 4.36
C TYR A 79 -13.37 2.83 3.11
N ASP A 80 -13.97 3.96 2.80
CA ASP A 80 -13.43 4.91 1.82
C ASP A 80 -12.22 5.61 2.42
N ILE A 81 -11.09 5.60 1.73
CA ILE A 81 -9.88 6.35 2.09
C ILE A 81 -9.56 7.26 0.92
N LYS A 82 -9.74 8.56 1.13
CA LYS A 82 -9.54 9.61 0.13
C LYS A 82 -8.09 10.04 0.04
N GLU A 83 -7.74 10.67 -1.07
CA GLU A 83 -6.42 11.27 -1.24
C GLU A 83 -6.05 12.16 -0.04
N GLY A 84 -4.89 11.89 0.55
CA GLY A 84 -4.36 12.58 1.74
C GLY A 84 -4.83 12.00 3.08
N GLU A 85 -5.70 10.98 3.10
CA GLU A 85 -6.18 10.36 4.33
C GLU A 85 -5.27 9.21 4.79
N MET A 86 -5.23 9.04 6.12
CA MET A 86 -4.62 7.93 6.85
C MET A 86 -5.65 7.38 7.84
#